data_AF-A0A850LMA5-F1
#
_entry.id   AF-A0A850LMA5-F1
#
_cell.length_a   1.000
_cell.length_b   1.000
_cell.length_c   1.000
_cell.angle_alpha   90.00
_cell.angle_beta   90.00
_cell.angle_gamma   90.00
#
_symmetry.space_group_name_H-M   'P 1'
#
loop_
_entity.id
_entity.type
_entity.pdbx_description
1 polymer ?
#
loop_
_entity_poly.entity_id
_entity_poly.type
_entity_poly.pdbx_seq_one_letter_code
_entity_poly.pdbx_strand_id
1 'polypeptide(L)' 'MLFQQGDDLIGDQDVLVSDIDGVPFHKNADQHGRWKHTELTIDAIKGIGGMFSLENGSGRRFLTRSDICLTE' A
#
# COMPACT_ATOMS: atom_id res chain seq x y z
N MET A 1 -1.39 0.37 -3.96
CA MET A 1 -2.52 0.09 -4.87
C MET A 1 -3.05 -1.29 -4.50
N LEU A 2 -4.36 -1.51 -4.62
CA LEU A 2 -4.98 -2.80 -4.38
C LEU A 2 -5.35 -3.42 -5.73
N PHE A 3 -5.05 -4.70 -5.89
CA PHE A 3 -5.39 -5.47 -7.08
C PHE A 3 -6.20 -6.70 -6.66
N GLN A 4 -6.95 -7.26 -7.59
CA GLN A 4 -7.54 -8.58 -7.38
C GLN A 4 -6.42 -9.62 -7.38
N GLN A 5 -6.56 -10.66 -6.55
CA GLN A 5 -5.54 -11.69 -6.42
C GLN A 5 -5.23 -12.35 -7.77
N GLY A 6 -3.96 -12.32 -8.17
CA GLY A 6 -3.50 -12.89 -9.44
C GLY A 6 -3.47 -11.89 -10.60
N ASP A 7 -4.04 -10.69 -10.44
CA ASP A 7 -3.93 -9.59 -11.42
C ASP A 7 -2.74 -8.66 -11.11
N ASP A 8 -2.14 -8.78 -9.93
CA ASP A 8 -0.95 -8.05 -9.56
C ASP A 8 0.28 -8.56 -10.31
N LEU A 9 0.88 -7.67 -11.10
CA LEU A 9 2.13 -7.94 -11.81
C LEU A 9 3.32 -7.74 -10.87
N ILE A 10 3.64 -8.78 -10.09
CA ILE A 10 4.82 -8.81 -9.23
C ILE A 10 6.05 -9.16 -10.10
N GLY A 11 7.06 -8.30 -10.09
CA GLY A 11 8.35 -8.55 -10.76
C GLY A 11 9.49 -8.86 -9.77
N ASP A 12 10.69 -9.10 -10.31
CA ASP A 12 11.90 -9.42 -9.53
C ASP A 12 12.31 -8.33 -8.53
N GLN A 13 11.80 -7.10 -8.70
CA GLN A 13 12.08 -5.97 -7.83
C GLN A 13 10.97 -5.71 -6.81
N ASP A 14 9.91 -6.53 -6.77
CA ASP A 14 8.87 -6.40 -5.77
C ASP A 14 9.16 -7.29 -4.56
N VAL A 15 9.23 -6.66 -3.40
CA VAL A 15 9.54 -7.32 -2.13
C VAL A 15 8.25 -7.44 -1.35
N LEU A 16 7.90 -8.66 -0.92
CA LEU A 16 6.84 -8.88 0.05
C LEU A 16 7.27 -8.31 1.40
N VAL A 17 6.59 -7.25 1.85
CA VAL A 17 6.95 -6.55 3.09
C VAL A 17 6.14 -7.08 4.27
N SER A 18 4.85 -7.37 4.05
CA SER A 18 3.95 -7.87 5.08
C SER A 18 2.72 -8.50 4.44
N ASP A 19 1.90 -9.08 5.29
CA ASP A 19 0.50 -9.40 5.04
C ASP A 19 -0.40 -8.39 5.78
N ILE A 20 -1.51 -7.97 5.17
CA ILE A 20 -2.55 -7.13 5.78
C ILE A 20 -3.87 -7.87 5.65
N ASP A 21 -4.34 -8.48 6.73
CA ASP A 21 -5.60 -9.24 6.77
C ASP A 21 -5.72 -10.33 5.69
N GLY A 22 -4.64 -11.09 5.48
CA GLY A 22 -4.55 -12.13 4.46
C GLY A 22 -4.25 -11.62 3.04
N VAL A 23 -4.04 -10.31 2.87
CA VAL A 23 -3.68 -9.70 1.59
C VAL A 23 -2.19 -9.36 1.57
N PRO A 24 -1.41 -9.91 0.61
CA PRO A 24 0.02 -9.66 0.55
C PRO A 24 0.31 -8.20 0.16
N PHE A 25 1.20 -7.56 0.91
CA PHE A 25 1.61 -6.18 0.69
C PHE A 25 3.06 -6.12 0.18
N HIS A 26 3.19 -5.76 -1.10
CA HIS A 26 4.47 -5.63 -1.78
C HIS A 26 4.93 -4.16 -1.86
N LYS A 27 6.26 -3.97 -1.85
CA LYS A 27 6.90 -2.71 -2.23
C LYS A 27 8.02 -2.97 -3.22
N ASN A 28 8.21 -2.03 -4.12
CA ASN A 28 9.42 -2.01 -4.94
C ASN A 28 10.69 -1.96 -4.05
N ALA A 29 11.74 -2.68 -4.43
CA ALA A 29 12.97 -2.87 -3.68
C ALA A 29 13.64 -1.55 -3.30
N ASP A 30 13.62 -0.55 -4.19
CA ASP A 30 14.18 0.77 -3.91
C ASP A 30 13.38 1.52 -2.85
N GLN A 31 12.04 1.42 -2.89
CA GLN A 31 11.16 2.02 -1.87
C GLN A 31 11.31 1.29 -0.53
N HIS A 32 11.40 -0.05 -0.57
CA HIS A 32 11.65 -0.85 0.61
C HIS A 32 13.00 -0.47 1.24
N GLY A 33 14.08 -0.40 0.46
CA GLY A 33 15.41 -0.01 0.95
C GLY A 33 15.41 1.36 1.65
N ARG A 34 14.66 2.33 1.13
CA ARG A 34 14.54 3.67 1.73
C ARG A 34 13.66 3.70 2.98
N TRP A 35 12.56 2.93 3.01
CA TRP A 35 11.51 3.06 4.03
C TRP A 35 11.36 1.84 4.95
N LYS A 36 12.24 0.84 4.87
CA LYS A 36 12.18 -0.35 5.74
C LYS A 36 12.29 -0.05 7.23
N HIS A 37 12.82 1.13 7.58
CA HIS A 37 12.99 1.60 8.96
C HIS A 37 11.82 2.47 9.45
N THR A 38 10.75 2.58 8.66
CA THR A 38 9.57 3.39 9.02
C THR A 38 8.40 2.49 9.38
N GLU A 39 7.69 2.83 10.45
CA GLU A 39 6.37 2.27 10.72
C GLU A 39 5.34 2.98 9.85
N LEU A 40 4.58 2.21 9.08
CA LEU A 40 3.58 2.74 8.16
C LEU A 40 2.21 2.21 8.52
N THR A 41 1.26 3.13 8.66
CA THR A 41 -0.15 2.79 8.81
C THR A 41 -0.85 2.90 7.45
N ILE A 42 -1.65 1.90 7.09
CA ILE A 42 -2.46 1.90 5.88
C ILE A 42 -3.93 2.01 6.28
N ASP A 43 -4.51 3.19 6.16
CA ASP A 43 -5.92 3.41 6.53
C ASP A 43 -6.86 3.22 5.34
N ALA A 44 -8.01 2.58 5.58
CA ALA A 44 -9.13 2.53 4.65
C ALA A 44 -10.17 3.61 5.04
N ILE A 45 -10.09 4.79 4.41
CA ILE A 45 -10.92 5.95 4.75
C ILE A 45 -11.92 6.29 3.64
N LYS A 46 -12.91 7.14 3.95
CA LYS A 46 -13.82 7.68 2.93
C LYS A 46 -13.05 8.50 1.90
N GLY A 47 -13.37 8.33 0.62
CA GLY A 47 -12.73 9.07 -0.47
C GLY A 47 -12.83 8.36 -1.81
N ILE A 48 -12.17 8.93 -2.82
CA ILE A 48 -12.07 8.33 -4.15
C ILE A 48 -10.75 7.54 -4.21
N GLY A 49 -10.86 6.25 -4.51
CA GLY A 49 -9.72 5.35 -4.69
C GLY A 49 -8.85 5.75 -5.87
N GLY A 50 -7.66 5.15 -5.97
CA GLY A 50 -6.78 5.38 -7.11
C GLY A 50 -7.40 4.88 -8.42
N MET A 51 -7.18 5.59 -9.53
CA MET A 51 -7.79 5.24 -10.84
C MET A 51 -7.63 3.76 -11.23
N PHE A 52 -6.47 3.18 -10.89
CA PHE A 52 -6.09 1.80 -11.21
C PHE A 52 -6.12 0.85 -10.01
N SER A 53 -6.83 1.22 -8.94
CA SER A 53 -6.91 0.45 -7.70
C SER A 53 -8.30 -0.17 -7.57
N LEU A 54 -8.36 -1.40 -7.09
CA LEU A 54 -9.59 -2.20 -7.03
C LEU A 54 -10.72 -1.53 -6.22
N GLU A 55 -10.38 -0.71 -5.23
CA GLU A 55 -11.37 0.00 -4.40
C GLU A 55 -11.98 1.23 -5.09
N ASN A 56 -11.55 1.59 -6.31
CA ASN A 56 -12.12 2.73 -7.02
C ASN A 56 -13.64 2.55 -7.24
N GLY A 57 -14.41 3.61 -6.99
CA GLY A 57 -15.88 3.57 -7.02
C GLY A 57 -16.55 3.03 -5.74
N SER A 58 -15.81 2.48 -4.78
CA SER A 58 -16.37 2.00 -3.49
C SER A 58 -16.73 3.13 -2.51
N GLY A 59 -16.35 4.37 -2.81
CA GLY A 59 -16.43 5.50 -1.88
C GLY A 59 -15.38 5.46 -0.76
N ARG A 60 -14.41 4.53 -0.85
CA ARG A 60 -13.24 4.44 0.03
C ARG A 60 -11.94 4.58 -0.75
N ARG A 61 -10.86 4.89 -0.02
CA ARG A 61 -9.48 4.92 -0.53
C ARG A 61 -8.50 4.48 0.55
N PHE A 62 -7.34 4.02 0.13
CA PHE A 62 -6.21 3.78 1.03
C PHE A 62 -5.36 5.03 1.22
N LEU A 63 -4.98 5.31 2.47
CA LEU A 63 -4.04 6.36 2.83
C LEU A 63 -2.86 5.76 3.59
N THR A 64 -1.65 5.91 3.07
CA THR A 64 -0.42 5.56 3.79
C THR A 64 0.00 6.73 4.66
N ARG A 65 0.12 6.50 5.97
CA ARG A 65 0.66 7.46 6.94
C ARG A 65 1.94 6.92 7.57
N SER A 66 2.77 7.85 8.05
CA SER A 66 4.00 7.59 8.79
C SER A 66 4.06 8.57 9.95
N ASP A 67 4.45 8.09 11.12
CA ASP A 67 4.56 8.95 12.31
C ASP A 67 5.85 9.78 12.34
N ILE A 68 6.81 9.47 11.46
CA ILE A 68 8.13 10.13 11.40
C ILE A 68 8.04 11.54 10.80
N CYS A 69 6.98 11.84 10.03
CA CYS A 69 6.78 13.14 9.39
C CYS A 69 5.59 13.91 9.98
N LEU A 70 5.08 13.50 11.14
CA LEU A 70 4.06 14.28 11.86
C LEU A 70 4.74 15.52 12.44
N THR A 71 4.36 16.70 11.95
CA THR A 71 4.63 17.98 12.62
C THR A 71 3.56 18.20 13.68
N GLU A 72 3.98 18.62 14.87
CA GLU A 72 3.11 18.97 16.02
C GLU A 72 2.00 19.96 15.66
#